data_AF-A0A1F9ST25-F1
#
_entry.id   AF-A0A1F9ST25-F1
#
_cell.length_a   1.000
_cell.length_b   1.000
_cell.length_c   1.000
_cell.angle_alpha   90.00
_cell.angle_beta   90.00
_cell.angle_gamma   90.00
#
_symmetry.space_group_name_H-M   'P 1'
#
loop_
_entity.id
_entity.type
_entity.pdbx_description
1 polymer ?
#
loop_
_entity_poly.entity_id
_entity_poly.type
_entity_poly.pdbx_seq_one_letter_code
_entity_poly.pdbx_strand_id
1 'polypeptide(L)'
;MKLIVCSLLLAALAPGASSATEPEIIPASARAEELPAVKDRLMTSLFFRGELADLIIAAGMAGRLVALDGLESNADVRSALLGWISKEPEQAAKLYLHLRGGGKPSAPLESYEVTYKLNPVFLALIKDLNAAAGNRAVSGEALELAARRLYEGPQAEPEGAAVTADAGARGTSFFSLSYADYRLDKAGLGREISAAGAWLETARGPSGKGPAGLEKDYGAALAQYSSFVVAAAAVKGRGVITAGEARGLEAVRAALRSRLAALALRSRAADLAAISDLLGGLGREPGIEKLMSDVAAMRARLEKSAGEIGTGAAPFSALGRTVRACEAGFAAIYLRYSAYNGLLALKKRAAAPGFSCFYDYVIYRYLAAFFPASPYPAARAELAAGVPALDAALAAAGAGDVPAALSGLGARAASMDEAQRLVSRAASFNRGAQFFLWGLLARPVEYKVTIKGGRPLFRPAFTFFEVMENN
;
A
#
# COMPACT_ATOMS: atom_id res chain seq x y z
N MET A 1 40.39 -4.50 -43.96
CA MET A 1 40.08 -5.28 -42.74
C MET A 1 40.49 -4.57 -41.43
N LYS A 2 41.71 -4.01 -41.30
CA LYS A 2 42.15 -3.28 -40.08
C LYS A 2 41.33 -2.01 -39.74
N LEU A 3 40.82 -1.30 -40.75
CA LEU A 3 40.03 -0.06 -40.57
C LEU A 3 38.60 -0.27 -40.05
N ILE A 4 37.97 -1.41 -40.35
CA ILE A 4 36.60 -1.73 -39.90
C ILE A 4 36.59 -2.20 -38.44
N VAL A 5 37.64 -2.93 -38.04
CA VAL A 5 37.85 -3.35 -36.66
C VAL A 5 38.20 -2.14 -35.77
N CYS A 6 38.98 -1.17 -36.26
CA CYS A 6 39.26 0.06 -35.52
C CYS A 6 38.04 0.98 -35.38
N SER A 7 37.16 1.06 -36.39
CA SER A 7 35.98 1.93 -36.35
C SER A 7 34.86 1.40 -35.44
N LEU A 8 34.75 0.09 -35.24
CA LEU A 8 33.85 -0.51 -34.23
C LEU A 8 34.38 -0.37 -32.79
N LEU A 9 35.70 -0.35 -32.60
CA LEU A 9 36.34 -0.11 -31.30
C LEU A 9 36.25 1.37 -30.86
N LEU A 10 36.24 2.31 -31.81
CA LEU A 10 36.11 3.76 -31.52
C LEU A 10 34.67 4.20 -31.19
N ALA A 11 33.65 3.51 -31.67
CA ALA A 11 32.25 3.82 -31.35
C ALA A 11 31.86 3.43 -29.89
N ALA A 12 32.66 2.61 -29.21
CA ALA A 12 32.44 2.20 -27.83
C ALA A 12 33.11 3.11 -26.78
N LEU A 13 33.81 4.17 -27.21
CA LEU A 13 34.68 5.01 -26.35
C LEU A 13 34.18 6.44 -26.12
N ALA A 14 32.94 6.79 -26.50
CA ALA A 14 32.39 8.13 -26.27
C ALA A 14 31.32 8.16 -25.15
N PRO A 15 31.61 8.74 -23.97
CA PRO A 15 30.60 9.16 -23.01
C PRO A 15 30.24 10.65 -23.21
N GLY A 16 28.95 10.98 -23.12
CA GLY A 16 28.44 12.36 -23.12
C GLY A 16 26.93 12.36 -23.38
N ALA A 17 26.09 12.16 -22.36
CA ALA A 17 25.66 13.18 -21.39
C ALA A 17 24.82 14.29 -22.01
N SER A 18 23.50 14.14 -21.92
CA SER A 18 22.57 15.25 -21.75
C SER A 18 21.61 14.87 -20.63
N SER A 19 22.02 15.24 -19.42
CA SER A 19 21.14 15.42 -18.26
C SER A 19 20.42 16.76 -18.41
N ALA A 20 19.09 16.75 -18.34
CA ALA A 20 18.28 17.92 -18.02
C ALA A 20 17.05 17.47 -17.23
N THR A 21 17.25 17.39 -15.91
CA THR A 21 16.31 17.70 -14.81
C THR A 21 14.81 17.48 -15.07
N GLU A 22 14.28 16.38 -14.53
CA GLU A 22 12.86 16.29 -14.19
C GLU A 22 12.57 17.19 -12.97
N PRO A 23 11.52 18.02 -13.00
CA PRO A 23 11.15 18.84 -11.86
C PRO A 23 10.55 17.98 -10.75
N GLU A 24 10.96 18.28 -9.52
CA GLU A 24 10.42 17.73 -8.28
C GLU A 24 8.93 18.06 -8.16
N ILE A 25 8.07 17.04 -8.27
CA ILE A 25 6.62 17.18 -8.08
C ILE A 25 6.33 17.14 -6.59
N ILE A 26 6.22 18.32 -5.98
CA ILE A 26 5.62 18.50 -4.66
C ILE A 26 4.09 18.43 -4.84
N PRO A 27 3.35 17.62 -4.06
CA PRO A 27 1.90 17.55 -4.20
C PRO A 27 1.26 18.88 -3.79
N ALA A 28 0.88 19.68 -4.79
CA ALA A 28 0.13 20.92 -4.59
C ALA A 28 -1.31 20.59 -4.18
N SER A 29 -1.73 21.06 -3.02
CA SER A 29 -3.16 21.07 -2.68
C SER A 29 -3.90 21.94 -3.70
N ALA A 30 -4.98 21.43 -4.30
CA ALA A 30 -5.77 22.10 -5.35
C ALA A 30 -6.24 23.53 -5.02
N ARG A 31 -6.16 23.99 -3.76
CA ARG A 31 -6.48 25.36 -3.33
C ARG A 31 -5.33 26.36 -3.45
N ALA A 32 -4.09 25.90 -3.57
CA ALA A 32 -2.90 26.77 -3.66
C ALA A 32 -2.71 27.35 -5.08
N GLU A 33 -3.14 26.62 -6.11
CA GLU A 33 -3.07 27.06 -7.51
C GLU A 33 -4.12 28.12 -7.86
N GLU A 34 -5.28 28.13 -7.19
CA GLU A 34 -6.37 29.08 -7.45
C GLU A 34 -6.16 30.46 -6.82
N LEU A 35 -5.34 30.55 -5.78
CA LEU A 35 -5.07 31.79 -5.03
C LEU A 35 -4.50 32.93 -5.89
N PRO A 36 -3.45 32.72 -6.73
CA PRO A 36 -2.95 33.78 -7.60
C PRO A 36 -4.00 34.25 -8.61
N ALA A 37 -4.77 33.33 -9.20
CA ALA A 37 -5.80 33.67 -10.18
C ALA A 37 -6.95 34.50 -9.58
N VAL A 38 -7.36 34.21 -8.33
CA VAL A 38 -8.38 34.99 -7.61
C VAL A 38 -7.84 36.36 -7.21
N LYS A 39 -6.58 36.42 -6.75
CA LYS A 39 -5.89 37.69 -6.44
C LYS A 39 -5.85 38.61 -7.67
N ASP A 40 -5.48 38.08 -8.83
CA ASP A 40 -5.38 38.86 -10.07
C ASP A 40 -6.75 39.37 -10.53
N ARG A 41 -7.80 38.56 -10.37
CA ARG A 41 -9.19 38.99 -10.66
C ARG A 41 -9.70 40.04 -9.69
N LEU A 42 -9.37 39.93 -8.41
CA LEU A 42 -9.66 40.98 -7.42
C LEU A 42 -8.87 42.24 -7.74
N MET A 43 -7.66 42.16 -8.28
CA MET A 43 -6.88 43.35 -8.64
C MET A 43 -7.40 44.07 -9.89
N THR A 44 -8.04 43.34 -10.83
CA THR A 44 -8.40 43.86 -12.15
C THR A 44 -9.89 44.16 -12.32
N SER A 45 -10.79 43.47 -11.59
CA SER A 45 -12.25 43.58 -11.77
C SER A 45 -12.94 44.24 -10.58
N LEU A 46 -13.50 45.44 -10.81
CA LEU A 46 -14.32 46.13 -9.81
C LEU A 46 -15.58 45.33 -9.45
N PHE A 47 -16.18 44.66 -10.43
CA PHE A 47 -17.37 43.82 -10.24
C PHE A 47 -17.08 42.66 -9.28
N PHE A 48 -15.91 42.03 -9.43
CA PHE A 48 -15.50 40.90 -8.59
C PHE A 48 -15.16 41.33 -7.15
N ARG A 49 -14.61 42.53 -6.97
CA ARG A 49 -14.49 43.14 -5.62
C ARG A 49 -15.86 43.42 -5.01
N GLY A 50 -16.81 43.87 -5.83
CA GLY A 50 -18.20 44.10 -5.41
C GLY A 50 -18.89 42.83 -4.92
N GLU A 51 -18.72 41.72 -5.65
CA GLU A 51 -19.24 40.41 -5.26
C GLU A 51 -18.64 39.94 -3.93
N LEU A 52 -17.32 40.07 -3.75
CA LEU A 52 -16.68 39.72 -2.48
C LEU A 52 -17.16 40.63 -1.33
N ALA A 53 -17.32 41.94 -1.56
CA ALA A 53 -17.85 42.85 -0.55
C ALA A 53 -19.27 42.45 -0.12
N ASP A 54 -20.13 42.09 -1.08
CA ASP A 54 -21.50 41.63 -0.81
C ASP A 54 -21.49 40.27 -0.05
N LEU A 55 -20.57 39.36 -0.37
CA LEU A 55 -20.37 38.10 0.37
C LEU A 55 -19.89 38.33 1.81
N ILE A 56 -19.01 39.32 2.03
CA ILE A 56 -18.52 39.70 3.37
C ILE A 56 -19.66 40.30 4.22
N ILE A 57 -20.50 41.14 3.61
CA ILE A 57 -21.69 41.72 4.27
C ILE A 57 -22.69 40.62 4.61
N ALA A 58 -23.00 39.73 3.65
CA ALA A 58 -23.92 38.61 3.85
C ALA A 58 -23.40 37.61 4.92
N ALA A 59 -22.09 37.48 5.07
CA ALA A 59 -21.46 36.68 6.12
C ALA A 59 -21.35 37.39 7.48
N GLY A 60 -21.80 38.65 7.60
CA GLY A 60 -21.76 39.43 8.85
C GLY A 60 -20.34 39.81 9.30
N MET A 61 -19.38 39.91 8.38
CA MET A 61 -17.96 40.11 8.68
C MET A 61 -17.45 41.54 8.47
N ALA A 62 -18.27 42.44 7.95
CA ALA A 62 -17.84 43.78 7.56
C ALA A 62 -17.10 44.52 8.69
N GLY A 63 -17.60 44.42 9.92
CA GLY A 63 -17.01 45.09 11.09
C GLY A 63 -15.69 44.51 11.60
N ARG A 64 -15.23 43.37 11.07
CA ARG A 64 -13.91 42.82 11.40
C ARG A 64 -12.80 43.30 10.48
N LEU A 65 -13.17 43.78 9.29
CA LEU A 65 -12.23 44.15 8.23
C LEU A 65 -12.15 45.67 8.08
N VAL A 66 -13.24 46.38 8.39
CA VAL A 66 -13.30 47.84 8.31
C VAL A 66 -14.08 48.39 9.52
N ALA A 67 -13.64 49.52 10.05
CA ALA A 67 -14.34 50.21 11.13
C ALA A 67 -15.71 50.70 10.62
N LEU A 68 -16.78 50.35 11.36
CA LEU A 68 -18.16 50.70 11.00
C LEU A 68 -18.64 52.00 11.66
N ASP A 69 -17.82 52.62 12.50
CA ASP A 69 -18.18 53.83 13.23
C ASP A 69 -18.45 54.98 12.26
N GLY A 70 -19.69 55.47 12.25
CA GLY A 70 -20.15 56.55 11.37
C GLY A 70 -20.63 56.12 9.98
N LEU A 71 -20.72 54.82 9.70
CA LEU A 71 -21.29 54.29 8.44
C LEU A 71 -22.75 53.88 8.66
N GLU A 72 -23.69 54.71 8.23
CA GLU A 72 -25.13 54.48 8.47
C GLU A 72 -25.80 53.64 7.38
N SER A 73 -25.22 53.54 6.18
CA SER A 73 -25.81 52.80 5.06
C SER A 73 -24.96 51.60 4.59
N ASN A 74 -25.63 50.55 4.09
CA ASN A 74 -24.96 49.40 3.46
C ASN A 74 -24.10 49.80 2.25
N ALA A 75 -24.42 50.91 1.58
CA ALA A 75 -23.62 51.43 0.47
C ALA A 75 -22.28 52.00 0.96
N ASP A 76 -22.25 52.61 2.15
CA ASP A 76 -21.03 53.16 2.75
C ASP A 76 -20.12 52.03 3.25
N VAL A 77 -20.71 50.99 3.87
CA VAL A 77 -20.00 49.78 4.27
C VAL A 77 -19.40 49.05 3.06
N ARG A 78 -20.14 48.94 1.97
CA ARG A 78 -19.65 48.37 0.71
C ARG A 78 -18.49 49.17 0.13
N SER A 79 -18.59 50.50 0.11
CA SER A 79 -17.53 51.39 -0.37
C SER A 79 -16.23 51.24 0.46
N ALA A 80 -16.38 51.11 1.78
CA ALA A 80 -15.25 50.92 2.68
C ALA A 80 -14.57 49.54 2.48
N LEU A 81 -15.36 48.49 2.25
CA LEU A 81 -14.87 47.15 1.93
C LEU A 81 -14.16 47.08 0.57
N LEU A 82 -14.65 47.78 -0.45
CA LEU A 82 -13.97 47.88 -1.75
C LEU A 82 -12.59 48.53 -1.60
N GLY A 83 -12.48 49.55 -0.73
CA GLY A 83 -11.21 50.18 -0.37
C GLY A 83 -10.24 49.23 0.32
N TRP A 84 -10.74 48.40 1.24
CA TRP A 84 -9.92 47.38 1.92
C TRP A 84 -9.45 46.27 0.97
N ILE A 85 -10.33 45.71 0.14
CA ILE A 85 -10.00 44.65 -0.84
C ILE A 85 -8.90 45.11 -1.81
N SER A 86 -8.91 46.39 -2.19
CA SER A 86 -7.87 46.95 -3.06
C SER A 86 -6.51 47.13 -2.37
N LYS A 87 -6.49 47.33 -1.05
CA LYS A 87 -5.26 47.49 -0.26
C LYS A 87 -4.65 46.15 0.13
N GLU A 88 -5.47 45.13 0.35
CA GLU A 88 -5.04 43.80 0.83
C GLU A 88 -5.56 42.64 -0.05
N PRO A 89 -5.15 42.56 -1.32
CA PRO A 89 -5.72 41.62 -2.28
C PRO A 89 -5.42 40.15 -1.96
N GLU A 90 -4.31 39.87 -1.26
CA GLU A 90 -3.95 38.50 -0.86
C GLU A 90 -4.84 37.95 0.25
N GLN A 91 -5.17 38.79 1.24
CA GLN A 91 -6.07 38.40 2.32
C GLN A 91 -7.51 38.29 1.80
N ALA A 92 -7.91 39.20 0.91
CA ALA A 92 -9.19 39.16 0.23
C ALA A 92 -9.37 37.89 -0.64
N ALA A 93 -8.33 37.46 -1.36
CA ALA A 93 -8.36 36.23 -2.16
C ALA A 93 -8.52 34.97 -1.28
N LYS A 94 -7.81 34.91 -0.15
CA LYS A 94 -7.96 33.82 0.83
C LYS A 94 -9.38 33.79 1.41
N LEU A 95 -9.93 34.96 1.76
CA LEU A 95 -11.28 35.09 2.30
C LEU A 95 -12.35 34.69 1.28
N TYR A 96 -12.19 35.10 0.02
CA TYR A 96 -13.08 34.71 -1.07
C TYR A 96 -13.12 33.18 -1.25
N LEU A 97 -11.96 32.52 -1.29
CA LEU A 97 -11.88 31.06 -1.38
C LEU A 97 -12.49 30.37 -0.14
N HIS A 98 -12.39 31.00 1.03
CA HIS A 98 -13.00 30.50 2.27
C HIS A 98 -14.54 30.62 2.27
N LEU A 99 -15.07 31.72 1.73
CA LEU A 99 -16.51 32.00 1.66
C LEU A 99 -17.21 31.24 0.53
N ARG A 100 -16.53 31.05 -0.62
CA ARG A 100 -17.04 30.27 -1.76
C ARG A 100 -17.26 28.79 -1.39
N GLY A 101 -16.56 28.28 -0.38
CA GLY A 101 -16.73 26.93 0.15
C GLY A 101 -17.88 26.74 1.14
N GLY A 102 -18.72 27.76 1.39
CA GLY A 102 -19.89 27.67 2.27
C GLY A 102 -19.57 27.64 3.78
N GLY A 103 -18.33 27.93 4.18
CA GLY A 103 -17.93 27.97 5.59
C GLY A 103 -18.20 29.33 6.22
N LYS A 104 -19.10 29.41 7.21
CA LYS A 104 -19.18 30.57 8.10
C LYS A 104 -17.87 30.69 8.90
N PRO A 105 -17.23 31.87 8.93
CA PRO A 105 -16.06 32.11 9.75
C PRO A 105 -16.45 32.26 11.22
N SER A 106 -15.73 31.56 12.10
CA SER A 106 -15.94 31.54 13.54
C SER A 106 -15.95 32.96 14.14
N ALA A 107 -16.90 33.21 15.04
CA ALA A 107 -17.02 34.48 15.77
C ALA A 107 -15.87 34.73 16.76
N PRO A 108 -15.54 35.99 17.10
CA PRO A 108 -14.65 36.30 18.22
C PRO A 108 -15.38 35.98 19.53
N LEU A 109 -14.73 35.28 20.45
CA LEU A 109 -15.26 35.02 21.78
C LEU A 109 -15.35 36.34 22.57
N GLU A 110 -16.57 36.82 22.80
CA GLU A 110 -16.85 37.65 23.96
C GLU A 110 -16.89 36.72 25.18
N SER A 111 -15.89 36.84 26.05
CA SER A 111 -15.84 36.10 27.31
C SER A 111 -16.71 36.81 28.35
N TYR A 112 -17.95 36.37 28.50
CA TYR A 112 -18.65 36.52 29.78
C TYR A 112 -18.10 35.42 30.69
N GLU A 113 -17.52 35.79 31.84
CA GLU A 113 -17.09 34.82 32.86
C GLU A 113 -18.33 34.29 33.60
N VAL A 114 -19.12 33.51 32.89
CA VAL A 114 -20.03 32.58 33.53
C VAL A 114 -19.16 31.42 33.95
N THR A 115 -19.06 31.16 35.25
CA THR A 115 -18.36 29.99 35.77
C THR A 115 -19.17 28.74 35.43
N TYR A 116 -19.12 28.35 34.15
CA TYR A 116 -19.59 27.06 33.71
C TYR A 116 -18.60 26.04 34.25
N LYS A 117 -18.98 25.35 35.32
CA LYS A 117 -18.42 24.02 35.55
C LYS A 117 -18.94 23.16 34.40
N LEU A 118 -18.12 23.05 33.35
CA LEU A 118 -18.34 22.10 32.27
C LEU A 118 -18.65 20.77 32.94
N ASN A 119 -19.79 20.18 32.57
CA ASN A 119 -20.20 18.90 33.10
C ASN A 119 -18.99 17.96 33.02
N PRO A 120 -18.51 17.38 34.13
CA PRO A 120 -17.32 16.54 34.13
C PRO A 120 -17.42 15.40 33.10
N VAL A 121 -18.65 14.99 32.75
CA VAL A 121 -18.95 14.05 31.67
C VAL A 121 -18.57 14.61 30.29
N PHE A 122 -18.87 15.89 30.01
CA PHE A 122 -18.52 16.53 28.74
C PHE A 122 -17.00 16.73 28.59
N LEU A 123 -16.31 17.06 29.68
CA LEU A 123 -14.84 17.12 29.69
C LEU A 123 -14.21 15.73 29.47
N ALA A 124 -14.81 14.68 30.02
CA ALA A 124 -14.38 13.30 29.76
C ALA A 124 -14.59 12.92 28.28
N LEU A 125 -15.74 13.24 27.69
CA LEU A 125 -16.04 12.97 26.28
C LEU A 125 -15.10 13.71 25.31
N ILE A 126 -14.74 14.96 25.61
CA ILE A 126 -13.73 15.71 24.83
C ILE A 126 -12.35 15.06 24.95
N LYS A 127 -11.99 14.57 26.14
CA LYS A 127 -10.72 13.88 26.38
C LYS A 127 -10.65 12.55 25.61
N ASP A 128 -11.75 11.81 25.57
CA ASP A 128 -11.86 10.56 24.83
C ASP A 128 -11.82 10.79 23.31
N LEU A 129 -12.48 11.85 22.82
CA LEU A 129 -12.44 12.24 21.41
C LEU A 129 -11.01 12.65 20.97
N ASN A 130 -10.32 13.45 21.79
CA ASN A 130 -8.95 13.87 21.50
C ASN A 130 -7.95 12.70 21.57
N ALA A 131 -8.17 11.74 22.47
CA ALA A 131 -7.39 10.50 22.53
C ALA A 131 -7.64 9.60 21.31
N ALA A 132 -8.86 9.59 20.77
CA ALA A 132 -9.22 8.87 19.55
C ALA A 132 -8.65 9.54 18.28
N ALA A 133 -8.69 10.88 18.19
CA ALA A 133 -8.17 11.64 17.06
C ALA A 133 -6.64 11.57 16.94
N GLY A 134 -5.92 11.38 18.05
CA GLY A 134 -4.46 11.18 18.06
C GLY A 134 -4.00 9.77 17.69
N ASN A 135 -4.92 8.80 17.54
CA ASN A 135 -4.59 7.39 17.36
C ASN A 135 -4.94 6.91 15.94
N ARG A 136 -3.92 6.70 15.09
CA ARG A 136 -4.07 6.26 13.68
C ARG A 136 -4.74 4.89 13.48
N ALA A 137 -5.00 4.17 14.57
CA ALA A 137 -5.68 2.87 14.59
C ALA A 137 -7.21 2.96 14.70
N VAL A 138 -7.77 4.16 14.85
CA VAL A 138 -9.22 4.39 15.00
C VAL A 138 -9.85 4.54 13.61
N SER A 139 -10.85 3.70 13.30
CA SER A 139 -11.60 3.80 12.04
C SER A 139 -12.43 5.09 12.00
N GLY A 140 -12.64 5.65 10.80
CA GLY A 140 -13.43 6.88 10.61
C GLY A 140 -14.83 6.82 11.24
N GLU A 141 -15.44 5.63 11.28
CA GLU A 141 -16.74 5.39 11.91
C GLU A 141 -16.73 5.60 13.44
N ALA A 142 -15.62 5.29 14.12
CA ALA A 142 -15.48 5.50 15.56
C ALA A 142 -15.26 6.99 15.90
N LEU A 143 -14.60 7.73 15.01
CA LEU A 143 -14.47 9.19 15.11
C LEU A 143 -15.80 9.90 14.86
N GLU A 144 -16.58 9.48 13.86
CA GLU A 144 -17.92 10.03 13.60
C GLU A 144 -18.90 9.74 14.74
N LEU A 145 -18.84 8.53 15.32
CA LEU A 145 -19.72 8.13 16.42
C LEU A 145 -19.38 8.84 17.73
N ALA A 146 -18.10 9.08 18.01
CA ALA A 146 -17.67 9.91 19.13
C ALA A 146 -18.01 11.40 18.93
N ALA A 147 -17.93 11.90 17.68
CA ALA A 147 -18.38 13.24 17.35
C ALA A 147 -19.90 13.39 17.53
N ARG A 148 -20.71 12.44 17.07
CA ARG A 148 -22.17 12.46 17.27
C ARG A 148 -22.57 12.50 18.74
N ARG A 149 -21.92 11.70 19.59
CA ARG A 149 -22.12 11.71 21.06
C ARG A 149 -21.80 13.04 21.73
N LEU A 150 -20.89 13.83 21.16
CA LEU A 150 -20.57 15.17 21.65
C LEU A 150 -21.66 16.20 21.30
N TYR A 151 -22.32 16.03 20.14
CA TYR A 151 -23.27 17.00 19.59
C TYR A 151 -24.76 16.68 19.84
N GLU A 152 -25.14 15.44 20.18
CA GLU A 152 -26.56 15.05 20.36
C GLU A 152 -27.14 15.27 21.77
N GLY A 153 -26.34 15.59 22.79
CA GLY A 153 -26.84 15.92 24.14
C GLY A 153 -27.53 14.77 24.90
N PRO A 154 -27.98 14.99 26.16
CA PRO A 154 -28.28 13.93 27.14
C PRO A 154 -29.61 13.18 26.92
N GLN A 155 -30.24 13.30 25.74
CA GLN A 155 -31.39 12.49 25.33
C GLN A 155 -31.02 11.33 24.40
N ALA A 156 -29.74 11.18 24.05
CA ALA A 156 -29.25 9.97 23.42
C ALA A 156 -29.17 8.84 24.45
N GLU A 157 -29.98 7.80 24.27
CA GLU A 157 -29.84 6.56 25.02
C GLU A 157 -28.45 5.96 24.78
N PRO A 158 -27.89 5.22 25.76
CA PRO A 158 -26.58 4.59 25.63
C PRO A 158 -26.65 3.45 24.61
N GLU A 159 -26.53 3.78 23.32
CA GLU A 159 -26.39 2.79 22.27
C GLU A 159 -25.03 2.08 22.43
N GLY A 160 -25.15 0.75 22.55
CA GLY A 160 -24.09 -0.17 22.95
C GLY A 160 -22.81 -0.07 22.14
N ALA A 161 -21.72 -0.49 22.78
CA ALA A 161 -20.36 -0.41 22.30
C ALA A 161 -20.21 -0.83 20.82
N ALA A 162 -19.59 0.05 20.04
CA ALA A 162 -18.98 -0.32 18.77
C ALA A 162 -18.01 -1.48 19.02
N VAL A 163 -18.11 -2.53 18.20
CA VAL A 163 -17.20 -3.67 18.24
C VAL A 163 -15.81 -3.21 17.81
N THR A 164 -15.00 -2.80 18.79
CA THR A 164 -13.55 -2.85 18.73
C THR A 164 -13.09 -3.73 19.88
N ALA A 165 -12.17 -4.64 19.58
CA ALA A 165 -11.56 -5.44 20.62
C ALA A 165 -10.39 -4.63 21.23
N ASP A 166 -10.29 -4.68 22.57
CA ASP A 166 -9.33 -4.05 23.52
C ASP A 166 -9.75 -2.67 24.06
N ALA A 167 -10.24 -2.52 25.31
CA ALA A 167 -9.78 -2.84 26.68
C ALA A 167 -9.22 -1.56 27.37
N GLY A 168 -9.65 -1.08 28.52
CA GLY A 168 -10.77 -1.38 29.42
C GLY A 168 -10.62 -0.52 30.69
N ALA A 169 -11.72 -0.11 31.34
CA ALA A 169 -11.79 0.11 32.79
C ALA A 169 -13.23 0.17 33.31
N ARG A 170 -13.53 -0.79 34.21
CA ARG A 170 -14.49 -0.78 35.34
C ARG A 170 -15.93 -0.28 35.12
N GLY A 171 -16.87 -1.22 35.19
CA GLY A 171 -18.25 -0.92 35.58
C GLY A 171 -19.22 -2.02 35.18
N THR A 172 -19.58 -2.88 36.14
CA THR A 172 -20.80 -3.70 36.24
C THR A 172 -21.21 -4.59 35.06
N SER A 173 -21.18 -5.91 35.32
CA SER A 173 -22.10 -6.92 34.79
C SER A 173 -23.00 -6.50 33.61
N PHE A 174 -22.72 -7.07 32.44
CA PHE A 174 -23.63 -7.07 31.27
C PHE A 174 -24.99 -7.77 31.53
N PHE A 175 -25.27 -8.20 32.77
CA PHE A 175 -26.52 -8.84 33.19
C PHE A 175 -27.26 -7.99 34.23
N SER A 176 -27.70 -6.80 33.82
CA SER A 176 -28.89 -6.14 34.39
C SER A 176 -29.38 -5.00 33.49
N LEU A 177 -29.33 -5.18 32.17
CA LEU A 177 -30.14 -4.37 31.28
C LEU A 177 -31.39 -5.18 30.97
N SER A 178 -32.50 -4.73 31.54
CA SER A 178 -33.84 -5.12 31.13
C SER A 178 -33.89 -4.99 29.60
N TYR A 179 -33.89 -6.13 28.89
CA TYR A 179 -34.17 -6.20 27.46
C TYR A 179 -35.64 -5.81 27.25
N ALA A 180 -35.96 -4.52 27.27
CA ALA A 180 -37.34 -4.08 27.17
C ALA A 180 -37.85 -4.12 25.71
N ASP A 181 -36.99 -3.99 24.70
CA ASP A 181 -37.52 -3.72 23.36
C ASP A 181 -37.25 -4.80 22.29
N TYR A 182 -36.33 -5.75 22.53
CA TYR A 182 -35.94 -6.82 21.57
C TYR A 182 -35.94 -6.38 20.08
N ARG A 183 -35.56 -5.13 19.82
CA ARG A 183 -35.59 -4.56 18.48
C ARG A 183 -34.44 -5.14 17.67
N LEU A 184 -34.78 -5.72 16.52
CA LEU A 184 -33.79 -6.33 15.63
C LEU A 184 -33.13 -5.25 14.77
N ASP A 185 -31.80 -5.07 14.90
CA ASP A 185 -31.02 -4.29 13.93
C ASP A 185 -30.90 -5.07 12.60
N LYS A 186 -31.86 -4.83 11.70
CA LYS A 186 -31.93 -5.45 10.38
C LYS A 186 -30.72 -5.07 9.50
N ALA A 187 -30.21 -3.84 9.64
CA ALA A 187 -29.08 -3.36 8.85
C ALA A 187 -27.78 -4.01 9.33
N GLY A 188 -27.57 -4.09 10.64
CA GLY A 188 -26.46 -4.82 11.25
C GLY A 188 -26.44 -6.29 10.85
N LEU A 189 -27.56 -7.00 11.01
CA LEU A 189 -27.67 -8.40 10.62
C LEU A 189 -27.39 -8.62 9.13
N GLY A 190 -27.89 -7.74 8.26
CA GLY A 190 -27.62 -7.78 6.82
C GLY A 190 -26.13 -7.62 6.50
N ARG A 191 -25.47 -6.62 7.11
CA ARG A 191 -24.02 -6.39 6.93
C ARG A 191 -23.19 -7.60 7.34
N GLU A 192 -23.55 -8.26 8.43
CA GLU A 192 -22.80 -9.44 8.91
C GLU A 192 -22.94 -10.66 8.00
N ILE A 193 -24.15 -10.92 7.51
CA ILE A 193 -24.38 -12.01 6.54
C ILE A 193 -23.56 -11.74 5.28
N SER A 194 -23.61 -10.52 4.77
CA SER A 194 -22.82 -10.12 3.59
C SER A 194 -21.32 -10.24 3.84
N ALA A 195 -20.81 -9.79 4.98
CA ALA A 195 -19.39 -9.87 5.31
C ALA A 195 -18.90 -11.31 5.48
N ALA A 196 -19.67 -12.16 6.18
CA ALA A 196 -19.34 -13.57 6.35
C ALA A 196 -19.39 -14.34 5.02
N GLY A 197 -20.39 -14.04 4.18
CA GLY A 197 -20.51 -14.60 2.83
C GLY A 197 -19.35 -14.18 1.93
N ALA A 198 -19.04 -12.88 1.89
CA ALA A 198 -17.91 -12.37 1.11
C ALA A 198 -16.59 -13.00 1.53
N TRP A 199 -16.36 -13.15 2.84
CA TRP A 199 -15.16 -13.80 3.35
C TRP A 199 -15.07 -15.26 2.92
N LEU A 200 -16.16 -16.03 3.01
CA LEU A 200 -16.19 -17.43 2.56
C LEU A 200 -15.93 -17.56 1.06
N GLU A 201 -16.49 -16.66 0.24
CA GLU A 201 -16.20 -16.63 -1.19
C GLU A 201 -14.73 -16.30 -1.48
N THR A 202 -14.09 -15.40 -0.71
CA THR A 202 -12.65 -15.13 -0.86
C THR A 202 -11.77 -16.30 -0.40
N ALA A 203 -12.21 -17.06 0.59
CA ALA A 203 -11.53 -18.27 1.07
C ALA A 203 -11.74 -19.47 0.13
N ARG A 204 -12.55 -19.33 -0.91
CA ARG A 204 -12.84 -20.40 -1.85
C ARG A 204 -11.62 -20.67 -2.73
N GLY A 205 -11.07 -21.87 -2.61
CA GLY A 205 -9.99 -22.33 -3.48
C GLY A 205 -10.47 -22.58 -4.93
N PRO A 206 -9.54 -22.81 -5.87
CA PRO A 206 -9.85 -23.00 -7.30
C PRO A 206 -10.76 -24.21 -7.58
N SER A 207 -10.80 -25.18 -6.68
CA SER A 207 -11.70 -26.34 -6.74
C SER A 207 -13.14 -26.05 -6.30
N GLY A 208 -13.41 -24.85 -5.79
CA GLY A 208 -14.70 -24.46 -5.22
C GLY A 208 -15.00 -25.05 -3.85
N LYS A 209 -14.11 -25.89 -3.30
CA LYS A 209 -14.29 -26.69 -2.06
C LYS A 209 -13.58 -26.12 -0.83
N GLY A 210 -13.09 -24.88 -0.91
CA GLY A 210 -12.30 -24.23 0.15
C GLY A 210 -10.79 -24.24 -0.14
N PRO A 211 -9.97 -23.74 0.80
CA PRO A 211 -8.51 -23.74 0.66
C PRO A 211 -7.96 -25.18 0.59
N ALA A 212 -6.88 -25.39 -0.16
CA ALA A 212 -6.28 -26.70 -0.34
C ALA A 212 -5.88 -27.32 1.02
N GLY A 213 -6.34 -28.54 1.29
CA GLY A 213 -6.08 -29.24 2.55
C GLY A 213 -6.96 -28.82 3.72
N LEU A 214 -7.87 -27.85 3.53
CA LEU A 214 -8.82 -27.35 4.53
C LEU A 214 -10.29 -27.52 4.08
N GLU A 215 -10.56 -28.37 3.11
CA GLU A 215 -11.90 -28.52 2.50
C GLU A 215 -12.96 -28.94 3.51
N LYS A 216 -12.60 -29.81 4.46
CA LYS A 216 -13.49 -30.26 5.54
C LYS A 216 -13.85 -29.12 6.50
N ASP A 217 -12.87 -28.31 6.87
CA ASP A 217 -13.06 -27.17 7.78
C ASP A 217 -13.86 -26.05 7.09
N TYR A 218 -13.59 -25.80 5.82
CA TYR A 218 -14.36 -24.89 4.99
C TYR A 218 -15.83 -25.34 4.88
N GLY A 219 -16.08 -26.63 4.60
CA GLY A 219 -17.43 -27.19 4.58
C GLY A 219 -18.16 -27.03 5.92
N ALA A 220 -17.45 -27.20 7.04
CA ALA A 220 -18.00 -26.98 8.37
C ALA A 220 -18.33 -25.50 8.65
N ALA A 221 -17.51 -24.56 8.17
CA ALA A 221 -17.78 -23.13 8.27
C ALA A 221 -18.97 -22.72 7.38
N LEU A 222 -19.04 -23.25 6.15
CA LEU A 222 -20.14 -23.02 5.21
C LEU A 222 -21.47 -23.55 5.75
N ALA A 223 -21.47 -24.74 6.37
CA ALA A 223 -22.66 -25.28 7.04
C ALA A 223 -23.12 -24.34 8.16
N GLN A 224 -22.21 -23.85 9.00
CA GLN A 224 -22.54 -22.90 10.06
C GLN A 224 -23.07 -21.56 9.52
N TYR A 225 -22.53 -21.09 8.39
CA TYR A 225 -23.02 -19.91 7.70
C TYR A 225 -24.44 -20.13 7.17
N SER A 226 -24.73 -21.29 6.56
CA SER A 226 -26.09 -21.62 6.12
C SER A 226 -27.08 -21.66 7.30
N SER A 227 -26.70 -22.24 8.44
CA SER A 227 -27.50 -22.21 9.66
C SER A 227 -27.75 -20.78 10.16
N PHE A 228 -26.75 -19.90 10.09
CA PHE A 228 -26.90 -18.49 10.44
C PHE A 228 -27.84 -17.75 9.49
N VAL A 229 -27.72 -17.96 8.18
CA VAL A 229 -28.64 -17.37 7.18
C VAL A 229 -30.07 -17.84 7.38
N VAL A 230 -30.29 -19.13 7.67
CA VAL A 230 -31.62 -19.67 7.95
C VAL A 230 -32.20 -19.08 9.25
N ALA A 231 -31.40 -19.02 10.32
CA ALA A 231 -31.81 -18.40 11.57
C ALA A 231 -32.14 -16.91 11.41
N ALA A 232 -31.32 -16.18 10.64
CA ALA A 232 -31.55 -14.79 10.31
C ALA A 232 -32.81 -14.61 9.45
N ALA A 233 -33.05 -15.49 8.47
CA ALA A 233 -34.23 -15.44 7.62
C ALA A 233 -35.53 -15.68 8.40
N ALA A 234 -35.51 -16.55 9.41
CA ALA A 234 -36.68 -16.82 10.27
C ALA A 234 -37.14 -15.57 11.06
N VAL A 235 -36.23 -14.65 11.34
CA VAL A 235 -36.52 -13.37 12.03
C VAL A 235 -36.59 -12.17 11.07
N LYS A 236 -36.20 -12.35 9.79
CA LYS A 236 -36.12 -11.32 8.76
C LYS A 236 -37.52 -10.83 8.37
N GLY A 237 -37.95 -9.74 9.00
CA GLY A 237 -39.25 -9.12 8.76
C GLY A 237 -39.87 -8.59 10.05
N ARG A 238 -39.56 -9.23 11.17
CA ARG A 238 -40.04 -8.84 12.50
C ARG A 238 -39.26 -7.62 12.99
N GLY A 239 -39.97 -6.64 13.56
CA GLY A 239 -39.36 -5.46 14.20
C GLY A 239 -38.90 -5.75 15.63
N VAL A 240 -39.56 -6.71 16.29
CA VAL A 240 -39.31 -7.16 17.66
C VAL A 240 -39.23 -8.69 17.64
N ILE A 241 -38.23 -9.25 18.32
CA ILE A 241 -38.05 -10.71 18.46
C ILE A 241 -38.22 -11.13 19.93
N THR A 242 -38.34 -12.42 20.22
CA THR A 242 -38.37 -12.89 21.62
C THR A 242 -36.96 -12.99 22.20
N ALA A 243 -36.86 -13.05 23.54
CA ALA A 243 -35.59 -13.28 24.23
C ALA A 243 -34.92 -14.60 23.81
N GLY A 244 -35.72 -15.64 23.59
CA GLY A 244 -35.23 -16.95 23.13
C GLY A 244 -34.65 -16.88 21.73
N GLU A 245 -35.34 -16.20 20.81
CA GLU A 245 -34.87 -15.99 19.42
C GLU A 245 -33.60 -15.13 19.39
N ALA A 246 -33.52 -14.07 20.20
CA ALA A 246 -32.32 -13.23 20.30
C ALA A 246 -31.10 -14.02 20.80
N ARG A 247 -31.28 -14.83 21.86
CA ARG A 247 -30.21 -15.72 22.38
C ARG A 247 -29.81 -16.78 21.36
N GLY A 248 -30.79 -17.37 20.65
CA GLY A 248 -30.53 -18.35 19.60
C GLY A 248 -29.73 -17.77 18.44
N LEU A 249 -30.10 -16.58 17.96
CA LEU A 249 -29.39 -15.89 16.88
C LEU A 249 -27.95 -15.55 17.28
N GLU A 250 -27.74 -15.04 18.50
CA GLU A 250 -26.40 -14.72 19.00
C GLU A 250 -25.55 -15.98 19.20
N ALA A 251 -26.12 -17.09 19.66
CA ALA A 251 -25.40 -18.36 19.78
C ALA A 251 -24.92 -18.88 18.40
N VAL A 252 -25.77 -18.80 17.38
CA VAL A 252 -25.41 -19.21 16.00
C VAL A 252 -24.36 -18.26 15.40
N ARG A 253 -24.47 -16.95 15.68
CA ARG A 253 -23.49 -15.92 15.27
C ARG A 253 -22.13 -16.16 15.93
N ALA A 254 -22.10 -16.41 17.24
CA ALA A 254 -20.87 -16.68 17.98
C ALA A 254 -20.17 -17.97 17.48
N ALA A 255 -20.95 -19.02 17.20
CA ALA A 255 -20.44 -20.25 16.61
C ALA A 255 -19.87 -20.02 15.19
N LEU A 256 -20.55 -19.22 14.36
CA LEU A 256 -20.06 -18.84 13.03
C LEU A 256 -18.73 -18.10 13.13
N ARG A 257 -18.65 -17.06 13.96
CA ARG A 257 -17.42 -16.27 14.14
C ARG A 257 -16.25 -17.11 14.62
N SER A 258 -16.47 -18.02 15.57
CA SER A 258 -15.42 -18.93 16.04
C SER A 258 -14.93 -19.86 14.93
N ARG A 259 -15.85 -20.41 14.11
CA ARG A 259 -15.45 -21.26 12.97
C ARG A 259 -14.70 -20.50 11.89
N LEU A 260 -15.15 -19.31 11.52
CA LEU A 260 -14.44 -18.46 10.56
C LEU A 260 -13.06 -18.06 11.06
N ALA A 261 -12.93 -17.70 12.34
CA ALA A 261 -11.64 -17.41 12.96
C ALA A 261 -10.70 -18.62 12.94
N ALA A 262 -11.18 -19.81 13.34
CA ALA A 262 -10.36 -21.02 13.30
C ALA A 262 -9.91 -21.37 11.87
N LEU A 263 -10.80 -21.24 10.89
CA LEU A 263 -10.49 -21.48 9.47
C LEU A 263 -9.46 -20.47 8.94
N ALA A 264 -9.59 -19.19 9.29
CA ALA A 264 -8.62 -18.15 8.92
C ALA A 264 -7.22 -18.49 9.43
N LEU A 265 -7.09 -18.83 10.71
CA LEU A 265 -5.80 -19.20 11.31
C LEU A 265 -5.20 -20.46 10.69
N ARG A 266 -6.02 -21.46 10.34
CA ARG A 266 -5.56 -22.66 9.62
C ARG A 266 -5.10 -22.35 8.21
N SER A 267 -5.80 -21.45 7.50
CA SER A 267 -5.34 -20.97 6.19
C SER A 267 -3.96 -20.33 6.30
N ARG A 268 -3.72 -19.49 7.31
CA ARG A 268 -2.39 -18.90 7.57
C ARG A 268 -1.34 -19.95 7.92
N ALA A 269 -1.70 -20.98 8.67
CA ALA A 269 -0.80 -22.09 8.96
C ALA A 269 -0.41 -22.85 7.69
N ALA A 270 -1.35 -23.05 6.76
CA ALA A 270 -1.08 -23.65 5.44
C ALA A 270 -0.15 -22.76 4.58
N ASP A 271 -0.36 -21.44 4.57
CA ASP A 271 0.53 -20.49 3.90
C ASP A 271 1.98 -20.61 4.44
N LEU A 272 2.14 -20.69 5.77
CA LEU A 272 3.45 -20.89 6.40
C LEU A 272 4.06 -22.26 6.10
N ALA A 273 3.26 -23.31 5.95
CA ALA A 273 3.74 -24.62 5.52
C ALA A 273 4.33 -24.55 4.11
N ALA A 274 3.63 -23.91 3.16
CA ALA A 274 4.13 -23.70 1.81
C ALA A 274 5.42 -22.85 1.79
N ILE A 275 5.51 -21.82 2.64
CA ILE A 275 6.75 -21.04 2.81
C ILE A 275 7.88 -21.93 3.34
N SER A 276 7.62 -22.79 4.33
CA SER A 276 8.62 -23.71 4.87
C SER A 276 9.15 -24.67 3.81
N ASP A 277 8.27 -25.21 2.96
CA ASP A 277 8.67 -26.11 1.87
C ASP A 277 9.53 -25.38 0.83
N LEU A 278 9.17 -24.15 0.47
CA LEU A 278 9.96 -23.31 -0.43
C LEU A 278 11.35 -22.99 0.15
N LEU A 279 11.42 -22.68 1.44
CA LEU A 279 12.68 -22.41 2.13
C LEU A 279 13.56 -23.68 2.22
N GLY A 280 12.96 -24.85 2.46
CA GLY A 280 13.68 -26.13 2.50
C GLY A 280 14.43 -26.45 1.20
N GLY A 281 13.97 -25.95 0.06
CA GLY A 281 14.62 -26.11 -1.24
C GLY A 281 15.82 -25.17 -1.50
N LEU A 282 16.12 -24.21 -0.61
CA LEU A 282 17.12 -23.17 -0.86
C LEU A 282 18.55 -23.51 -0.38
N GLY A 283 18.75 -24.63 0.32
CA GLY A 283 20.09 -25.03 0.82
C GLY A 283 20.59 -24.16 1.99
N ARG A 284 21.91 -23.94 2.08
CA ARG A 284 22.58 -23.24 3.19
C ARG A 284 22.73 -21.72 2.95
N GLU A 285 21.62 -21.05 2.66
CA GLU A 285 21.61 -19.58 2.52
C GLU A 285 21.71 -18.88 3.90
N PRO A 286 22.37 -17.71 4.00
CA PRO A 286 22.55 -17.02 5.29
C PRO A 286 21.22 -16.67 5.96
N GLY A 287 21.07 -16.99 7.24
CA GLY A 287 19.88 -16.65 8.03
C GLY A 287 18.65 -17.53 7.78
N ILE A 288 18.72 -18.51 6.87
CA ILE A 288 17.58 -19.36 6.53
C ILE A 288 17.12 -20.24 7.69
N GLU A 289 18.03 -20.79 8.48
CA GLU A 289 17.72 -21.72 9.58
C GLU A 289 16.83 -21.04 10.63
N LYS A 290 17.18 -19.80 11.01
CA LYS A 290 16.40 -19.02 11.96
C LYS A 290 15.04 -18.62 11.38
N LEU A 291 14.97 -18.23 10.11
CA LEU A 291 13.69 -17.95 9.44
C LEU A 291 12.79 -19.18 9.40
N MET A 292 13.33 -20.35 9.04
CA MET A 292 12.58 -21.61 9.04
C MET A 292 12.09 -22.00 10.43
N SER A 293 12.93 -21.84 11.46
CA SER A 293 12.55 -22.08 12.85
C SER A 293 11.40 -21.17 13.30
N ASP A 294 11.48 -19.87 12.99
CA ASP A 294 10.44 -18.90 13.33
C ASP A 294 9.13 -19.16 12.58
N VAL A 295 9.20 -19.54 11.30
CA VAL A 295 8.05 -19.98 10.49
C VAL A 295 7.37 -21.20 11.11
N ALA A 296 8.15 -22.22 11.49
CA ALA A 296 7.63 -23.42 12.12
C ALA A 296 6.98 -23.12 13.48
N ALA A 297 7.61 -22.29 14.31
CA ALA A 297 7.06 -21.87 15.59
C ALA A 297 5.73 -21.11 15.44
N MET A 298 5.64 -20.20 14.47
CA MET A 298 4.40 -19.45 14.22
C MET A 298 3.31 -20.33 13.64
N ARG A 299 3.65 -21.27 12.76
CA ARG A 299 2.69 -22.27 12.26
C ARG A 299 2.09 -23.08 13.42
N ALA A 300 2.92 -23.63 14.30
CA ALA A 300 2.46 -24.38 15.47
C ALA A 300 1.56 -23.53 16.38
N ARG A 301 1.89 -22.24 16.56
CA ARG A 301 1.06 -21.29 17.32
C ARG A 301 -0.31 -21.05 16.67
N LEU A 302 -0.37 -20.91 15.34
CA LEU A 302 -1.62 -20.74 14.59
C LEU A 302 -2.50 -21.98 14.67
N GLU A 303 -1.93 -23.16 14.46
CA GLU A 303 -2.64 -24.44 14.55
C GLU A 303 -3.18 -24.67 15.96
N LYS A 304 -2.38 -24.40 17.00
CA LYS A 304 -2.81 -24.46 18.41
C LYS A 304 -3.98 -23.52 18.68
N SER A 305 -3.86 -22.25 18.30
CA SER A 305 -4.89 -21.24 18.52
C SER A 305 -6.18 -21.58 17.77
N ALA A 306 -6.08 -22.09 16.55
CA ALA A 306 -7.24 -22.58 15.78
C ALA A 306 -7.91 -23.79 16.45
N GLY A 307 -7.13 -24.70 17.05
CA GLY A 307 -7.64 -25.82 17.83
C GLY A 307 -8.40 -25.39 19.09
N GLU A 308 -7.85 -24.44 19.85
CA GLU A 308 -8.47 -23.88 21.06
C GLU A 308 -9.78 -23.15 20.74
N ILE A 309 -9.84 -22.41 19.63
CA ILE A 309 -11.06 -21.75 19.16
C ILE A 309 -12.09 -22.79 18.67
N GLY A 310 -11.65 -23.80 17.91
CA GLY A 310 -12.54 -24.83 17.36
C GLY A 310 -13.19 -25.73 18.41
N THR A 311 -12.52 -25.96 19.54
CA THR A 311 -13.04 -26.75 20.68
C THR A 311 -13.86 -25.93 21.67
N GLY A 312 -13.93 -24.60 21.51
CA GLY A 312 -14.60 -23.70 22.45
C GLY A 312 -13.85 -23.51 23.78
N ALA A 313 -12.58 -23.93 23.85
CA ALA A 313 -11.74 -23.75 25.03
C ALA A 313 -11.37 -22.26 25.26
N ALA A 314 -11.37 -21.45 24.20
CA ALA A 314 -11.19 -20.02 24.30
C ALA A 314 -12.53 -19.29 24.56
N PRO A 315 -12.62 -18.42 25.59
CA PRO A 315 -13.81 -17.61 25.79
C PRO A 315 -14.00 -16.65 24.61
N PHE A 316 -15.24 -16.42 24.19
CA PHE A 316 -15.56 -15.55 23.06
C PHE A 316 -14.99 -14.12 23.22
N SER A 317 -14.92 -13.64 24.45
CA SER A 317 -14.29 -12.35 24.81
C SER A 317 -12.78 -12.28 24.52
N ALA A 318 -12.10 -13.43 24.41
CA ALA A 318 -10.68 -13.50 24.06
C ALA A 318 -10.45 -13.72 22.55
N LEU A 319 -11.47 -14.15 21.80
CA LEU A 319 -11.36 -14.51 20.38
C LEU A 319 -10.68 -13.40 19.55
N GLY A 320 -11.17 -12.16 19.65
CA GLY A 320 -10.64 -11.03 18.89
C GLY A 320 -9.19 -10.67 19.25
N ARG A 321 -8.78 -10.86 20.50
CA ARG A 321 -7.38 -10.67 20.92
C ARG A 321 -6.48 -11.74 20.35
N THR A 322 -6.88 -13.01 20.47
CA THR A 322 -6.12 -14.15 19.98
C THR A 322 -5.90 -14.08 18.48
N VAL A 323 -6.96 -13.81 17.71
CA VAL A 323 -6.87 -13.70 16.24
C VAL A 323 -5.95 -12.54 15.84
N ARG A 324 -6.09 -11.35 16.45
CA ARG A 324 -5.23 -10.21 16.10
C ARG A 324 -3.77 -10.41 16.47
N ALA A 325 -3.49 -11.02 17.61
CA ALA A 325 -2.13 -11.38 18.00
C ALA A 325 -1.50 -12.38 17.02
N CYS A 326 -2.30 -13.34 16.54
CA CYS A 326 -1.87 -14.33 15.56
C CYS A 326 -1.63 -13.69 14.18
N GLU A 327 -2.53 -12.84 13.71
CA GLU A 327 -2.40 -12.13 12.43
C GLU A 327 -1.21 -11.15 12.44
N ALA A 328 -0.98 -10.43 13.55
CA ALA A 328 0.19 -9.58 13.68
C ALA A 328 1.50 -10.38 13.61
N GLY A 329 1.54 -11.55 14.27
CA GLY A 329 2.69 -12.46 14.19
C GLY A 329 2.91 -13.02 12.79
N PHE A 330 1.83 -13.44 12.11
CA PHE A 330 1.87 -13.90 10.74
C PHE A 330 2.38 -12.80 9.79
N ALA A 331 1.83 -11.59 9.87
CA ALA A 331 2.20 -10.47 9.02
C ALA A 331 3.68 -10.08 9.18
N ALA A 332 4.21 -10.10 10.42
CA ALA A 332 5.62 -9.84 10.68
C ALA A 332 6.53 -10.88 10.00
N ILE A 333 6.19 -12.17 10.08
CA ILE A 333 6.94 -13.25 9.41
C ILE A 333 6.80 -13.14 7.90
N TYR A 334 5.61 -12.87 7.39
CA TYR A 334 5.37 -12.76 5.95
C TYR A 334 6.17 -11.60 5.33
N LEU A 335 6.23 -10.45 6.01
CA LEU A 335 7.02 -9.30 5.56
C LEU A 335 8.51 -9.62 5.57
N ARG A 336 9.00 -10.27 6.64
CA ARG A 336 10.39 -10.74 6.73
C ARG A 336 10.73 -11.73 5.63
N TYR A 337 9.87 -12.72 5.37
CA TYR A 337 10.02 -13.68 4.28
C TYR A 337 10.04 -12.98 2.91
N SER A 338 9.15 -12.00 2.69
CA SER A 338 9.09 -11.24 1.44
C SER A 338 10.38 -10.45 1.19
N ALA A 339 10.92 -9.79 2.22
CA ALA A 339 12.21 -9.10 2.14
C ALA A 339 13.34 -10.10 1.87
N TYR A 340 13.37 -11.22 2.60
CA TYR A 340 14.35 -12.29 2.40
C TYR A 340 14.33 -12.85 0.96
N ASN A 341 13.14 -13.15 0.44
CA ASN A 341 12.98 -13.66 -0.92
C ASN A 341 13.40 -12.62 -1.98
N GLY A 342 13.09 -11.34 -1.76
CA GLY A 342 13.53 -10.24 -2.63
C GLY A 342 15.06 -10.12 -2.67
N LEU A 343 15.71 -10.16 -1.50
CA LEU A 343 17.17 -10.14 -1.36
C LEU A 343 17.82 -11.37 -2.02
N LEU A 344 17.22 -12.54 -1.84
CA LEU A 344 17.70 -13.77 -2.44
C LEU A 344 17.60 -13.73 -3.98
N ALA A 345 16.50 -13.19 -4.51
CA ALA A 345 16.34 -12.97 -5.94
C ALA A 345 17.38 -11.97 -6.49
N LEU A 346 17.72 -10.94 -5.73
CA LEU A 346 18.79 -10.00 -6.08
C LEU A 346 20.17 -10.68 -6.03
N LYS A 347 20.45 -11.49 -5.00
CA LYS A 347 21.68 -12.27 -4.87
C LYS A 347 21.85 -13.24 -6.02
N LYS A 348 20.81 -13.99 -6.39
CA LYS A 348 20.85 -14.92 -7.53
C LYS A 348 21.15 -14.20 -8.85
N ARG A 349 20.61 -12.99 -9.04
CA ARG A 349 20.92 -12.15 -10.20
C ARG A 349 22.38 -11.68 -10.20
N ALA A 350 22.90 -11.31 -9.03
CA ALA A 350 24.27 -10.82 -8.88
C ALA A 350 25.35 -11.92 -8.98
N ALA A 351 25.06 -13.09 -8.41
CA ALA A 351 25.99 -14.22 -8.32
C ALA A 351 26.25 -14.92 -9.66
N ALA A 352 25.46 -14.63 -10.71
CA ALA A 352 25.55 -15.37 -11.97
C ALA A 352 25.39 -14.50 -13.22
N PRO A 353 26.49 -13.93 -13.71
CA PRO A 353 26.73 -13.91 -15.14
C PRO A 353 27.80 -14.97 -15.45
N GLY A 354 27.38 -16.23 -15.57
CA GLY A 354 28.17 -17.19 -16.33
C GLY A 354 28.49 -16.60 -17.70
N PHE A 355 29.64 -16.95 -18.29
CA PHE A 355 29.91 -16.48 -19.65
C PHE A 355 28.95 -17.14 -20.62
N SER A 356 28.27 -16.33 -21.44
CA SER A 356 27.23 -16.83 -22.35
C SER A 356 27.82 -17.63 -23.52
N CYS A 357 29.10 -17.39 -23.84
CA CYS A 357 29.83 -18.05 -24.91
C CYS A 357 31.35 -17.93 -24.70
N PHE A 358 32.13 -18.58 -25.58
CA PHE A 358 33.60 -18.51 -25.55
C PHE A 358 34.12 -17.09 -25.75
N TYR A 359 33.52 -16.33 -26.67
CA TYR A 359 33.94 -14.95 -26.93
C TYR A 359 33.67 -14.05 -25.72
N ASP A 360 32.56 -14.28 -25.02
CA ASP A 360 32.23 -13.56 -23.81
C ASP A 360 33.31 -13.74 -22.73
N TYR A 361 33.80 -14.98 -22.57
CA TYR A 361 34.91 -15.30 -21.69
C TYR A 361 36.22 -14.64 -22.12
N VAL A 362 36.64 -14.80 -23.39
CA VAL A 362 37.93 -14.29 -23.87
C VAL A 362 37.96 -12.76 -23.87
N ILE A 363 36.90 -12.10 -24.33
CA ILE A 363 36.79 -10.64 -24.36
C ILE A 363 36.82 -10.09 -22.93
N TYR A 364 36.09 -10.72 -22.00
CA TYR A 364 36.19 -10.34 -20.60
C TYR A 364 37.61 -10.51 -20.05
N ARG A 365 38.26 -11.65 -20.27
CA ARG A 365 39.62 -11.91 -19.76
C ARG A 365 40.62 -10.89 -20.30
N TYR A 366 40.52 -10.54 -21.59
CA TYR A 366 41.34 -9.51 -22.20
C TYR A 366 41.08 -8.13 -21.59
N LEU A 367 39.82 -7.70 -21.54
CA LEU A 367 39.46 -6.38 -20.99
C LEU A 367 39.78 -6.28 -19.50
N ALA A 368 39.56 -7.33 -18.71
CA ALA A 368 39.90 -7.33 -17.30
C ALA A 368 41.42 -7.22 -17.05
N ALA A 369 42.25 -7.79 -17.92
CA ALA A 369 43.70 -7.74 -17.78
C ALA A 369 44.31 -6.40 -18.21
N PHE A 370 43.83 -5.81 -19.31
CA PHE A 370 44.44 -4.61 -19.90
C PHE A 370 43.63 -3.32 -19.69
N PHE A 371 42.32 -3.41 -19.48
CA PHE A 371 41.39 -2.29 -19.33
C PHE A 371 40.36 -2.54 -18.21
N PRO A 372 40.79 -2.75 -16.96
CA PRO A 372 39.90 -3.13 -15.86
C PRO A 372 38.82 -2.08 -15.56
N ALA A 373 39.08 -0.80 -15.85
CA ALA A 373 38.12 0.29 -15.70
C ALA A 373 37.06 0.36 -16.83
N SER A 374 37.15 -0.50 -17.85
CA SER A 374 36.14 -0.53 -18.90
C SER A 374 34.77 -0.98 -18.35
N PRO A 375 33.64 -0.54 -18.94
CA PRO A 375 32.31 -0.76 -18.37
C PRO A 375 31.97 -2.22 -18.11
N TYR A 376 32.48 -3.15 -18.93
CA TYR A 376 32.13 -4.57 -18.82
C TYR A 376 32.83 -5.29 -17.63
N PRO A 377 34.17 -5.24 -17.49
CA PRO A 377 34.85 -5.70 -16.28
C PRO A 377 34.41 -4.98 -15.00
N ALA A 378 34.23 -3.66 -15.03
CA ALA A 378 33.77 -2.88 -13.89
C ALA A 378 32.38 -3.33 -13.41
N ALA A 379 31.43 -3.55 -14.34
CA ALA A 379 30.10 -4.07 -14.00
C ALA A 379 30.15 -5.49 -13.41
N ARG A 380 31.00 -6.40 -13.93
CA ARG A 380 31.19 -7.73 -13.33
C ARG A 380 31.82 -7.65 -11.94
N ALA A 381 32.74 -6.72 -11.71
CA ALA A 381 33.35 -6.50 -10.40
C ALA A 381 32.33 -5.95 -9.38
N GLU A 382 31.47 -5.02 -9.78
CA GLU A 382 30.39 -4.49 -8.95
C GLU A 382 29.41 -5.59 -8.51
N LEU A 383 28.98 -6.45 -9.44
CA LEU A 383 28.10 -7.58 -9.12
C LEU A 383 28.75 -8.55 -8.13
N ALA A 384 30.03 -8.88 -8.34
CA ALA A 384 30.78 -9.77 -7.43
C ALA A 384 30.97 -9.14 -6.04
N ALA A 385 31.29 -7.84 -5.98
CA ALA A 385 31.42 -7.10 -4.73
C ALA A 385 30.07 -6.91 -4.01
N GLY A 386 28.96 -6.99 -4.73
CA GLY A 386 27.60 -6.95 -4.19
C GLY A 386 27.21 -8.17 -3.37
N VAL A 387 27.73 -9.36 -3.69
CA VAL A 387 27.30 -10.64 -3.08
C VAL A 387 27.50 -10.69 -1.56
N PRO A 388 28.68 -10.34 -0.99
CA PRO A 388 28.87 -10.39 0.47
C PRO A 388 27.95 -9.44 1.24
N ALA A 389 27.62 -8.28 0.65
CA ALA A 389 26.67 -7.34 1.26
C ALA A 389 25.24 -7.92 1.26
N LEU A 390 24.86 -8.65 0.21
CA LEU A 390 23.59 -9.35 0.14
C LEU A 390 23.53 -10.54 1.09
N ASP A 391 24.65 -11.24 1.32
CA ASP A 391 24.74 -12.29 2.35
C ASP A 391 24.52 -11.74 3.76
N ALA A 392 25.13 -10.60 4.07
CA ALA A 392 24.89 -9.90 5.34
C ALA A 392 23.44 -9.43 5.47
N ALA A 393 22.85 -8.89 4.41
CA ALA A 393 21.45 -8.48 4.37
C ALA A 393 20.49 -9.67 4.54
N LEU A 394 20.77 -10.81 3.89
CA LEU A 394 20.02 -12.05 4.05
C LEU A 394 20.11 -12.58 5.47
N ALA A 395 21.30 -12.54 6.09
CA ALA A 395 21.47 -12.93 7.49
C ALA A 395 20.66 -12.02 8.43
N ALA A 396 20.66 -10.70 8.21
CA ALA A 396 19.88 -9.73 8.99
C ALA A 396 18.37 -9.94 8.83
N ALA A 397 17.89 -10.10 7.59
CA ALA A 397 16.49 -10.41 7.31
C ALA A 397 16.10 -11.76 7.93
N GLY A 398 16.95 -12.77 7.78
CA GLY A 398 16.84 -14.07 8.41
C GLY A 398 16.99 -14.03 9.94
N ALA A 399 17.45 -12.94 10.54
CA ALA A 399 17.47 -12.73 11.98
C ALA A 399 16.26 -11.98 12.53
N GLY A 400 15.44 -11.38 11.65
CA GLY A 400 14.30 -10.55 12.00
C GLY A 400 14.57 -9.05 11.99
N ASP A 401 15.78 -8.63 11.64
CA ASP A 401 16.16 -7.22 11.53
C ASP A 401 15.98 -6.73 10.08
N VAL A 402 14.72 -6.53 9.69
CA VAL A 402 14.36 -6.05 8.35
C VAL A 402 14.89 -4.62 8.09
N PRO A 403 14.84 -3.67 9.05
CA PRO A 403 15.43 -2.35 8.85
C PRO A 403 16.93 -2.41 8.55
N ALA A 404 17.70 -3.21 9.29
CA ALA A 404 19.13 -3.37 9.00
C ALA A 404 19.36 -4.09 7.66
N ALA A 405 18.54 -5.07 7.31
CA ALA A 405 18.63 -5.79 6.04
C ALA A 405 18.41 -4.89 4.81
N LEU A 406 17.58 -3.84 4.94
CA LEU A 406 17.26 -2.92 3.85
C LEU A 406 18.08 -1.62 3.87
N SER A 407 18.82 -1.38 4.94
CA SER A 407 19.65 -0.18 5.10
C SER A 407 20.73 -0.11 4.02
N GLY A 408 20.81 1.02 3.32
CA GLY A 408 21.79 1.25 2.26
C GLY A 408 21.57 0.41 0.98
N LEU A 409 20.50 -0.40 0.93
CA LEU A 409 20.24 -1.29 -0.20
C LEU A 409 19.71 -0.55 -1.43
N GLY A 410 19.06 0.62 -1.27
CA GLY A 410 18.45 1.36 -2.39
C GLY A 410 19.44 1.77 -3.47
N ALA A 411 20.50 2.50 -3.11
CA ALA A 411 21.53 2.93 -4.06
C ALA A 411 22.31 1.75 -4.65
N ARG A 412 22.55 0.71 -3.83
CA ARG A 412 23.30 -0.48 -4.24
C ARG A 412 22.48 -1.41 -5.12
N ALA A 413 21.17 -1.54 -4.90
CA ALA A 413 20.29 -2.29 -5.78
C ALA A 413 20.22 -1.65 -7.17
N ALA A 414 20.18 -0.31 -7.24
CA ALA A 414 20.22 0.42 -8.50
C ALA A 414 21.55 0.21 -9.24
N SER A 415 22.71 0.30 -8.55
CA SER A 415 24.02 0.06 -9.16
C SER A 415 24.14 -1.39 -9.68
N MET A 416 23.64 -2.36 -8.91
CA MET A 416 23.66 -3.77 -9.29
C MET A 416 22.72 -4.06 -10.46
N ASP A 417 21.54 -3.44 -10.53
CA ASP A 417 20.64 -3.59 -11.68
C ASP A 417 21.23 -2.98 -12.97
N GLU A 418 21.91 -1.84 -12.88
CA GLU A 418 22.63 -1.25 -14.00
C GLU A 418 23.80 -2.14 -14.46
N ALA A 419 24.61 -2.61 -13.52
CA ALA A 419 25.70 -3.54 -13.79
C ALA A 419 25.19 -4.82 -14.46
N GLN A 420 24.07 -5.38 -14.00
CA GLN A 420 23.46 -6.57 -14.61
C GLN A 420 23.01 -6.31 -16.05
N ARG A 421 22.42 -5.13 -16.34
CA ARG A 421 22.02 -4.75 -17.71
C ARG A 421 23.24 -4.63 -18.62
N LEU A 422 24.33 -4.01 -18.16
CA LEU A 422 25.57 -3.88 -18.91
C LEU A 422 26.18 -5.24 -19.23
N VAL A 423 26.28 -6.13 -18.23
CA VAL A 423 26.79 -7.49 -18.42
C VAL A 423 25.94 -8.29 -19.39
N SER A 424 24.61 -8.21 -19.28
CA SER A 424 23.68 -8.91 -20.18
C SER A 424 23.81 -8.42 -21.63
N ARG A 425 23.96 -7.10 -21.83
CA ARG A 425 24.18 -6.50 -23.17
C ARG A 425 25.51 -6.95 -23.77
N ALA A 426 26.60 -6.88 -23.01
CA ALA A 426 27.92 -7.33 -23.44
C ALA A 426 27.90 -8.83 -23.80
N ALA A 427 27.30 -9.67 -22.97
CA ALA A 427 27.16 -11.10 -23.22
C ALA A 427 26.34 -11.40 -24.50
N SER A 428 25.27 -10.64 -24.74
CA SER A 428 24.44 -10.77 -25.94
C SER A 428 25.19 -10.36 -27.21
N PHE A 429 25.93 -9.24 -27.13
CA PHE A 429 26.77 -8.77 -28.22
C PHE A 429 27.90 -9.77 -28.54
N ASN A 430 28.64 -10.24 -27.53
CA ASN A 430 29.73 -11.20 -27.68
C ASN A 430 29.25 -12.52 -28.29
N ARG A 431 28.05 -12.99 -27.90
CA ARG A 431 27.41 -14.15 -28.51
C ARG A 431 27.06 -13.90 -29.98
N GLY A 432 26.49 -12.74 -30.31
CA GLY A 432 26.21 -12.35 -31.69
C GLY A 432 27.47 -12.25 -32.55
N ALA A 433 28.54 -11.66 -32.01
CA ALA A 433 29.83 -11.54 -32.68
C ALA A 433 30.47 -12.91 -32.93
N GLN A 434 30.38 -13.84 -31.97
CA GLN A 434 30.83 -15.21 -32.15
C GLN A 434 30.07 -15.89 -33.30
N PHE A 435 28.73 -15.83 -33.32
CA PHE A 435 27.95 -16.41 -34.41
C PHE A 435 28.28 -15.81 -35.78
N PHE A 436 28.43 -14.49 -35.86
CA PHE A 436 28.75 -13.80 -37.11
C PHE A 436 30.14 -14.19 -37.64
N LEU A 437 31.17 -14.15 -36.79
CA LEU A 437 32.54 -14.45 -37.19
C LEU A 437 32.75 -15.92 -37.51
N TRP A 438 32.10 -16.82 -36.75
CA TRP A 438 32.09 -18.24 -37.08
C TRP A 438 31.32 -18.53 -38.38
N GLY A 439 30.22 -17.80 -38.65
CA GLY A 439 29.54 -17.86 -39.93
C GLY A 439 30.44 -17.45 -41.11
N LEU A 440 31.26 -16.41 -40.92
CA LEU A 440 32.20 -15.93 -41.93
C LEU A 440 33.36 -16.91 -42.16
N LEU A 441 33.84 -17.60 -41.13
CA LEU A 441 34.94 -18.57 -41.21
C LEU A 441 34.50 -19.96 -41.68
N ALA A 442 33.32 -20.42 -41.26
CA ALA A 442 32.81 -21.76 -41.57
C ALA A 442 31.92 -21.80 -42.83
N ARG A 443 31.43 -20.65 -43.31
CA ARG A 443 30.63 -20.53 -44.55
C ARG A 443 31.07 -19.36 -45.43
N PRO A 444 32.34 -19.31 -45.88
CA PRO A 444 32.82 -18.22 -46.74
C PRO A 444 32.15 -18.16 -48.11
N VAL A 445 31.50 -19.25 -48.56
CA VAL A 445 30.94 -19.40 -49.92
C VAL A 445 29.50 -18.87 -50.05
N GLU A 446 28.86 -18.49 -48.93
CA GLU A 446 27.44 -18.07 -48.90
C GLU A 446 27.23 -16.55 -48.94
N TYR A 447 28.26 -15.72 -49.17
CA TYR A 447 28.07 -14.27 -49.25
C TYR A 447 28.76 -13.66 -50.47
N LYS A 448 27.95 -13.11 -51.39
CA LYS A 448 28.45 -12.37 -52.55
C LYS A 448 28.58 -10.89 -52.15
N VAL A 449 29.82 -10.42 -52.04
CA VAL A 449 30.10 -9.01 -51.80
C VAL A 449 30.05 -8.27 -53.14
N THR A 450 29.13 -7.33 -53.27
CA THR A 450 29.07 -6.46 -54.46
C THR A 450 29.25 -5.01 -54.03
N ILE A 451 30.01 -4.24 -54.82
CA ILE A 451 30.23 -2.82 -54.58
C ILE A 451 29.32 -2.06 -55.54
N LYS A 452 28.32 -1.35 -55.01
CA LYS A 452 27.44 -0.46 -55.79
C LYS A 452 27.49 0.92 -55.15
N GLY A 453 27.95 1.92 -55.90
CA GLY A 453 28.04 3.31 -55.41
C GLY A 453 28.99 3.53 -54.23
N GLY A 454 30.08 2.76 -54.11
CA GLY A 454 31.11 2.95 -53.08
C GLY A 454 30.77 2.41 -51.68
N ARG A 455 29.63 1.71 -51.51
CA ARG A 455 29.31 0.99 -50.27
C ARG A 455 29.27 -0.52 -50.51
N PRO A 456 29.85 -1.34 -49.62
CA PRO A 456 29.75 -2.79 -49.73
C PRO A 456 28.32 -3.24 -49.39
N LEU A 457 27.71 -3.99 -50.31
CA LEU A 457 26.39 -4.58 -50.12
C LEU A 457 26.55 -6.10 -50.03
N PHE A 458 26.07 -6.69 -48.94
CA PHE A 458 26.19 -8.11 -48.63
C PHE A 458 24.88 -8.81 -48.98
N ARG A 459 24.93 -9.75 -49.92
CA ARG A 459 23.80 -10.64 -50.21
C ARG A 459 24.18 -12.09 -49.93
N PRO A 460 23.28 -12.91 -49.34
CA PRO A 460 23.47 -14.34 -49.26
C PRO A 460 23.53 -14.92 -50.69
N ALA A 461 24.51 -15.78 -50.96
CA ALA A 461 24.78 -16.37 -52.27
C ALA A 461 23.85 -17.55 -52.60
N PHE A 462 23.11 -18.06 -51.63
CA PHE A 462 22.04 -19.05 -51.82
C PHE A 462 20.84 -18.64 -50.98
N THR A 463 19.83 -18.05 -51.61
CA THR A 463 18.46 -18.11 -51.09
C THR A 463 17.88 -19.45 -51.50
N PHE A 464 17.22 -20.17 -50.58
CA PHE A 464 16.52 -21.44 -50.82
C PHE A 464 15.64 -21.46 -52.10
N PHE A 465 15.28 -20.30 -52.65
CA PHE A 465 14.54 -20.14 -53.90
C PHE A 465 15.32 -20.47 -55.19
N GLU A 466 16.65 -20.34 -55.24
CA GLU A 466 17.43 -20.62 -56.46
C GLU A 466 17.70 -22.12 -56.69
N VAL A 467 17.58 -22.96 -55.65
CA VAL A 467 17.70 -24.43 -55.76
C VAL A 467 16.40 -25.06 -56.31
N MET A 468 15.26 -24.35 -56.25
CA MET A 468 13.99 -24.83 -56.78
C MET A 468 13.75 -24.51 -58.26
N GLU A 469 14.58 -23.67 -58.89
CA GLU A 469 14.45 -23.33 -60.33
C GLU A 469 15.33 -24.21 -61.25
N ASN A 470 16.17 -25.08 -60.70
CA ASN A 470 17.06 -25.96 -61.46
C ASN A 470 16.77 -27.47 -61.27
N ASN A 471 15.53 -27.83 -60.90
CA ASN A 471 15.02 -29.20 -61.00
C ASN A 471 13.79 -29.25 -61.91
#